data_AF-A0A392T535-F1
#
_entry.id   AF-A0A392T535-F1
#
_cell.length_a   1.000
_cell.length_b   1.000
_cell.length_c   1.000
_cell.angle_alpha   90.00
_cell.angle_beta   90.00
_cell.angle_gamma   90.00
#
_symmetry.space_group_name_H-M   'P 1'
#
loop_
_entity.id
_entity.type
_entity.pdbx_description
1 polymer ?
#
loop_
_entity_poly.entity_id
_entity_poly.type
_entity_poly.pdbx_seq_one_letter_code
_entity_poly.pdbx_strand_id
1 'polypeptide(L)' 'MLVATPGRLLDHIENKSGISVRLMGLQMLVLDEADHLLDLGFRKDIEKIVDCLPRQRQSLLFSATMPKEVRLG' A
#
# COMPACT_ATOMS: atom_id res chain seq x y z
N MET A 1 -10.91 0.11 9.91
CA MET A 1 -10.75 -0.11 8.45
C MET A 1 -10.43 1.23 7.81
N LEU A 2 -9.44 1.28 6.92
CA LEU A 2 -9.05 2.47 6.16
C LEU A 2 -8.99 2.06 4.69
N VAL A 3 -9.59 2.86 3.81
CA VAL A 3 -9.52 2.71 2.36
C VAL A 3 -9.02 4.04 1.80
N ALA A 4 -7.98 4.00 0.98
CA ALA A 4 -7.35 5.20 0.42
C ALA A 4 -6.60 4.85 -0.88
N THR A 5 -6.49 5.82 -1.78
CA THR A 5 -5.57 5.75 -2.91
C THR A 5 -4.13 5.93 -2.42
N PRO A 6 -3.12 5.30 -3.08
CA PRO A 6 -1.73 5.32 -2.61
C PRO A 6 -1.19 6.73 -2.37
N GLY A 7 -1.28 7.63 -3.36
CA GLY A 7 -0.77 9.00 -3.23
C GLY A 7 -1.38 9.75 -2.04
N ARG A 8 -2.70 9.66 -1.83
CA ARG A 8 -3.37 10.36 -0.73
C ARG A 8 -2.99 9.78 0.63
N LEU A 9 -2.80 8.46 0.72
CA LEU A 9 -2.35 7.81 1.95
C LEU A 9 -0.91 8.19 2.28
N LEU A 10 -0.02 8.16 1.29
CA LEU A 10 1.37 8.55 1.45
C LEU A 10 1.49 10.00 1.93
N ASP A 11 0.76 10.93 1.32
CA ASP A 11 0.70 12.33 1.77
C ASP A 11 0.34 12.44 3.26
N HIS A 12 -0.60 11.61 3.73
CA HIS A 12 -1.00 11.61 5.14
C HIS A 12 0.09 11.03 6.03
N ILE A 13 0.78 9.97 5.60
CA ILE A 13 1.88 9.36 6.35
C ILE A 13 3.05 10.34 6.49
N GLU A 14 3.42 11.02 5.41
CA GLU A 14 4.56 11.95 5.38
C GLU A 14 4.25 13.27 6.11
N ASN A 15 3.03 13.80 5.98
CA ASN A 15 2.71 15.15 6.47
C ASN A 15 1.83 15.19 7.74
N LYS A 16 1.27 14.07 8.22
CA LYS A 16 0.41 14.03 9.42
C LYS A 16 0.86 12.97 10.41
N SER A 17 1.58 13.42 11.44
CA SER A 17 2.19 12.57 12.48
C SER A 17 1.25 11.56 13.16
N GLY A 18 -0.06 11.86 13.23
CA GLY A 18 -1.02 10.99 13.89
C GLY A 18 -1.36 9.69 13.15
N ILE A 19 -1.25 9.65 11.81
CA ILE A 19 -1.64 8.44 11.06
C ILE A 19 -0.58 7.35 11.15
N SER A 20 0.70 7.74 11.09
CA SER A 20 1.83 6.82 11.11
C SER A 20 1.87 6.01 12.41
N VAL A 21 1.58 6.63 13.55
CA VAL A 21 1.45 5.93 14.84
C VAL A 21 0.30 4.92 14.83
N ARG A 22 -0.84 5.25 14.20
CA ARG A 22 -1.99 4.34 14.11
C ARG A 22 -1.74 3.14 13.20
N LEU A 23 -0.88 3.29 12.19
CA LEU A 23 -0.54 2.21 11.26
C LEU A 23 0.40 1.16 11.87
N MET A 24 1.06 1.45 13.00
CA MET A 24 1.92 0.48 13.70
C MET A 24 1.16 -0.75 14.23
N GLY A 25 -0.16 -0.66 14.38
CA GLY A 25 -1.03 -1.78 14.77
C GLY A 25 -1.66 -2.52 13.59
N LEU A 26 -1.26 -2.23 12.34
CA LEU A 26 -1.88 -2.82 11.16
C LEU A 26 -1.59 -4.32 11.07
N GLN A 27 -2.65 -5.14 11.04
CA GLN A 27 -2.55 -6.59 10.91
C GLN A 27 -2.77 -7.09 9.48
N MET A 28 -3.42 -6.29 8.63
CA MET A 28 -3.80 -6.67 7.28
C MET A 28 -3.63 -5.50 6.30
N LEU A 29 -2.98 -5.77 5.17
CA LEU A 29 -2.90 -4.89 4.00
C LEU A 29 -3.58 -5.58 2.82
N VAL A 30 -4.42 -4.86 2.09
CA VAL A 30 -5.04 -5.33 0.84
C VAL A 30 -4.68 -4.34 -0.26
N LEU A 31 -4.08 -4.83 -1.33
CA LEU A 31 -3.91 -4.12 -2.59
C LEU A 31 -4.92 -4.66 -3.58
N ASP A 32 -5.91 -3.84 -3.93
CA ASP A 32 -6.93 -4.18 -4.93
C ASP A 32 -6.60 -3.52 -6.26
N GLU A 33 -7.02 -4.13 -7.36
CA GLU A 33 -6.70 -3.71 -8.74
C GLU A 33 -5.21 -3.37 -8.92
N ALA A 34 -4.31 -4.25 -8.42
CA ALA A 34 -2.89 -3.94 -8.32
C ALA A 34 -2.22 -3.69 -9.68
N ASP A 35 -2.66 -4.34 -10.74
CA ASP A 35 -2.26 -4.04 -12.11
C ASP A 35 -2.61 -2.60 -12.50
N HIS A 36 -3.85 -2.17 -12.24
CA HIS A 36 -4.28 -0.81 -12.55
C HIS A 36 -3.50 0.24 -11.73
N LEU A 37 -3.24 -0.02 -10.46
CA LEU A 37 -2.42 0.88 -9.62
C LEU A 37 -1.00 1.06 -10.17
N LEU A 38 -0.41 0.00 -10.74
CA LEU A 38 0.90 0.07 -11.38
C LEU A 38 0.85 0.84 -12.70
N ASP A 39 -0.19 0.64 -13.52
CA ASP A 39 -0.41 1.40 -14.76
C ASP A 39 -0.56 2.91 -14.50
N LEU A 40 -1.19 3.28 -13.37
CA LEU A 40 -1.31 4.67 -12.91
C LEU A 40 0.00 5.24 -12.34
N GLY A 41 1.06 4.44 -12.25
CA GLY A 41 2.38 4.86 -11.78
C GLY A 41 2.55 4.85 -10.25
N PHE A 42 1.65 4.23 -9.49
CA PHE A 42 1.69 4.24 -8.02
C PHE A 42 2.74 3.31 -7.39
N ARG A 43 3.59 2.64 -8.18
CA ARG A 43 4.63 1.73 -7.68
C ARG A 43 5.43 2.32 -6.51
N LYS A 44 6.01 3.51 -6.72
CA LYS A 44 6.87 4.15 -5.72
C LYS A 44 6.11 4.52 -4.45
N ASP A 45 4.86 4.92 -4.59
CA ASP A 45 4.03 5.30 -3.45
C ASP A 45 3.67 4.06 -2.62
N ILE A 46 3.32 2.96 -3.29
CA ILE A 46 3.03 1.68 -2.64
C ILE A 46 4.26 1.15 -1.90
N GLU A 47 5.44 1.18 -2.53
CA GLU A 47 6.71 0.78 -1.90
C GLU A 47 6.98 1.57 -0.61
N LYS A 48 6.89 2.91 -0.67
CA LYS A 48 7.04 3.77 0.51
C LYS A 48 6.02 3.49 1.61
N ILE A 49 4.75 3.27 1.24
CA ILE A 49 3.70 2.92 2.20
C ILE A 49 4.08 1.61 2.89
N VAL A 50 4.41 0.58 2.11
CA VAL A 50 4.78 -0.76 2.60
C VAL A 50 5.97 -0.72 3.56
N ASP A 51 6.97 0.12 3.28
CA ASP A 51 8.16 0.31 4.12
C ASP A 51 7.84 0.93 5.49
N CYS A 52 6.76 1.72 5.56
CA CYS A 52 6.29 2.36 6.79
C CYS A 52 5.37 1.45 7.62
N LEU A 53 4.95 0.30 7.07
CA LEU A 53 4.03 -0.62 7.74
C LEU A 53 4.77 -1.72 8.52
N PRO A 54 4.16 -2.28 9.59
CA PRO A 54 4.73 -3.42 10.31
C PRO A 54 5.06 -4.59 9.39
N ARG A 55 6.25 -5.20 9.57
CA ARG A 55 6.66 -6.38 8.79
C ARG A 55 5.75 -7.58 9.05
N GLN A 56 5.34 -7.78 10.30
CA GLN A 56 4.41 -8.84 10.67
C GLN A 56 2.98 -8.38 10.41
N ARG A 57 2.52 -8.60 9.18
CA ARG A 57 1.13 -8.38 8.76
C ARG A 57 0.77 -9.37 7.66
N GLN A 58 -0.50 -9.71 7.55
CA GLN A 58 -1.01 -10.40 6.36
C GLN A 58 -1.12 -9.39 5.21
N SER A 59 -0.56 -9.71 4.05
CA SER A 59 -0.72 -8.89 2.85
C SER A 59 -1.44 -9.71 1.78
N LEU A 60 -2.49 -9.14 1.20
CA LEU A 60 -3.25 -9.71 0.11
C LEU A 60 -3.13 -8.78 -1.10
N LEU A 61 -2.96 -9.36 -2.28
CA LEU A 61 -2.93 -8.66 -3.55
C LEU A 61 -3.98 -9.28 -4.46
N PHE A 62 -4.84 -8.43 -5.01
CA PHE A 62 -5.85 -8.76 -5.99
C PHE A 62 -5.58 -7.98 -7.27
N SER A 63 -5.68 -8.66 -8.40
CA SER A 63 -5.35 -8.11 -9.72
C SER A 63 -6.10 -8.90 -10.77
N ALA A 64 -6.62 -8.22 -11.79
CA ALA A 64 -7.30 -8.88 -12.91
C ALA A 64 -6.30 -9.57 -13.85
N THR A 65 -5.11 -9.00 -13.96
CA THR A 65 -3.99 -9.51 -14.76
C THR A 65 -2.76 -9.76 -13.91
N MET A 66 -1.80 -10.54 -14.42
CA MET A 66 -0.56 -10.88 -13.68
C MET A 66 0.69 -10.57 -14.52
N PRO A 67 0.96 -9.29 -14.85
CA PRO A 67 2.20 -8.88 -15.49
C PRO A 67 3.38 -9.10 -14.53
N LYS A 68 4.61 -9.17 -15.07
CA LYS A 68 5.83 -9.41 -14.26
C LYS A 68 5.99 -8.43 -13.10
N GLU A 69 5.48 -7.23 -13.28
CA GLU A 69 5.52 -6.10 -12.36
C GLU A 69 4.63 -6.26 -11.11
N VAL A 70 3.58 -7.09 -11.18
CA VAL A 70 2.66 -7.35 -10.05
C VAL A 70 3.24 -8.35 -9.04
N ARG A 71 4.36 -9.00 -9.36
CA ARG A 71 4.99 -9.97 -8.46
C ARG A 71 5.58 -9.27 -7.25
N LEU A 72 4.93 -9.44 -6.10
CA LEU A 72 5.52 -9.14 -4.79
C LEU A 72 6.63 -10.16 -4.53
N GLY A 73 7.87 -9.67 -4.43
CA GLY A 73 9.03 -10.44 -3.98
C GLY A 73 9.09 -10.51 -2.46
#